data_AF-A0A522IWG5-F1
#
_entry.id   AF-A0A522IWG5-F1
#
_cell.length_a   1.000
_cell.length_b   1.000
_cell.length_c   1.000
_cell.angle_alpha   90.00
_cell.angle_beta   90.00
_cell.angle_gamma   90.00
#
_symmetry.space_group_name_H-M   'P 1'
#
loop_
_entity.id
_entity.type
_entity.pdbx_description
1 polymer ?
#
loop_
_entity_poly.entity_id
_entity_poly.type
_entity_poly.pdbx_seq_one_letter_code
_entity_poly.pdbx_strand_id
1 'polypeptide(L)'
;MQAGLQADFEARQKELDRRTAENNYRYGVAQHDCYSTFFVNHCIGKARDRMRVVQADIRSQQLKLDDEQRAERARARDQQAALQRAQDAADAPQRAANEARNAAAFEQKQQQHALDVQQRAAEAPQRAANEQAYAQKQQQHALAEAQRAGEQSQKQRAANQAAYDQKQSDFQKKLNEARQQGAQKAQERTQKAERFQQKQSDAAKHKADVEERQKQAAAKAQQKQQQEQQQLQQQKQMQQQDQ
;
A
#
# COMPACT_ATOMS: atom_id res chain seq x y z
N MET A 1 11.61 -67.95 -1.34
CA MET A 1 12.56 -69.06 -1.56
C MET A 1 14.01 -68.62 -1.43
N GLN A 2 14.45 -67.52 -2.08
CA GLN A 2 15.84 -67.02 -1.96
C GLN A 2 16.29 -66.69 -0.53
N ALA A 3 15.44 -66.08 0.30
CA ALA A 3 15.75 -65.79 1.70
C ALA A 3 15.99 -67.06 2.54
N GLY A 4 15.32 -68.17 2.21
CA GLY A 4 15.52 -69.46 2.91
C GLY A 4 16.84 -70.12 2.54
N LEU A 5 17.26 -70.02 1.27
CA LEU A 5 18.57 -70.50 0.80
C LEU A 5 19.72 -69.68 1.40
N GLN A 6 19.55 -68.36 1.50
CA GLN A 6 20.54 -67.49 2.16
C GLN A 6 20.72 -67.86 3.64
N ALA A 7 19.62 -68.07 4.37
CA ALA A 7 19.68 -68.50 5.77
C ALA A 7 20.37 -69.87 5.96
N ASP A 8 20.16 -70.82 5.02
CA ASP A 8 20.85 -72.12 5.03
C ASP A 8 22.36 -71.98 4.80
N PHE A 9 22.79 -71.16 3.84
CA PHE A 9 24.20 -70.87 3.62
C PHE A 9 24.87 -70.21 4.85
N GLU A 10 24.18 -69.26 5.48
CA GLU A 10 24.66 -68.61 6.70
C GLU A 10 24.77 -69.59 7.88
N ALA A 11 23.82 -70.51 8.03
CA ALA A 11 23.87 -71.53 9.07
C ALA A 11 25.06 -72.48 8.88
N ARG A 12 25.32 -72.93 7.65
CA ARG A 12 26.47 -73.78 7.31
C ARG A 12 27.80 -73.04 7.52
N GLN A 13 27.86 -71.76 7.16
CA GLN A 13 29.03 -70.92 7.42
C GLN A 13 29.36 -70.85 8.92
N LYS A 14 28.35 -70.56 9.76
CA LYS A 14 28.51 -70.48 11.21
C LYS A 14 29.02 -71.79 11.81
N GLU A 15 28.58 -72.93 11.30
CA GLU A 15 29.08 -74.24 11.74
C GLU A 15 30.56 -74.45 11.36
N LEU A 16 30.97 -74.07 10.15
CA LEU A 16 32.39 -74.12 9.75
C LEU A 16 33.26 -73.18 10.61
N ASP A 17 32.76 -72.00 10.93
CA ASP A 17 33.45 -71.04 11.80
C ASP A 17 33.60 -71.60 13.22
N ARG A 18 32.53 -72.21 13.77
CA ARG A 18 32.54 -72.88 15.08
C ARG A 18 33.57 -74.01 15.10
N ARG A 19 33.59 -74.87 14.07
CA ARG A 19 34.55 -75.97 13.94
C ARG A 19 35.99 -75.47 13.82
N THR A 20 36.20 -74.34 13.15
CA THR A 20 37.51 -73.69 13.06
C THR A 20 37.98 -73.21 14.43
N ALA A 21 37.11 -72.51 15.17
CA ALA A 21 37.41 -72.04 16.51
C ALA A 21 37.71 -73.21 17.47
N GLU A 22 36.92 -74.28 17.41
CA GLU A 22 37.12 -75.48 18.23
C GLU A 22 38.44 -76.19 17.91
N ASN A 23 38.80 -76.31 16.62
CA ASN A 23 40.09 -76.90 16.21
C ASN A 23 41.27 -76.06 16.72
N ASN A 24 41.21 -74.74 16.56
CA ASN A 24 42.23 -73.82 17.06
C ASN A 24 42.38 -73.90 18.58
N TYR A 25 41.26 -73.95 19.31
CA TYR A 25 41.26 -74.11 20.76
C TYR A 25 41.92 -75.44 21.18
N ARG A 26 41.51 -76.57 20.57
CA ARG A 26 42.09 -77.88 20.86
C ARG A 26 43.58 -77.94 20.58
N TYR A 27 44.03 -77.32 19.49
CA TYR A 27 45.45 -77.22 19.20
C TYR A 27 46.19 -76.38 20.24
N GLY A 28 45.62 -75.24 20.67
CA GLY A 28 46.22 -74.39 21.71
C GLY A 28 46.38 -75.12 23.05
N VAL A 29 45.36 -75.86 23.48
CA VAL A 29 45.42 -76.70 24.69
C VAL A 29 46.48 -77.80 24.52
N ALA A 30 46.46 -78.56 23.43
CA ALA A 30 47.45 -79.61 23.18
C ALA A 30 48.88 -79.07 23.10
N GLN A 31 49.06 -77.86 22.54
CA GLN A 31 50.36 -77.19 22.50
C GLN A 31 50.86 -76.87 23.91
N HIS A 32 49.99 -76.35 24.78
CA HIS A 32 50.32 -76.07 26.17
C HIS A 32 50.72 -77.36 26.92
N ASP A 33 49.94 -78.42 26.75
CA ASP A 33 50.21 -79.73 27.36
C ASP A 33 51.55 -80.33 26.88
N CYS A 34 51.91 -80.12 25.61
CA CYS A 34 53.17 -80.61 25.06
C CYS A 34 54.42 -80.00 25.71
N TYR A 35 54.34 -78.79 26.28
CA TYR A 35 55.47 -78.19 27.00
C TYR A 35 55.76 -78.88 28.34
N SER A 36 54.81 -79.64 28.87
CA SER A 36 55.02 -80.46 30.08
C SER A 36 55.69 -81.82 29.81
N THR A 37 55.92 -82.17 28.53
CA THR A 37 56.44 -83.49 28.12
C THR A 37 57.94 -83.44 27.77
N PHE A 38 58.67 -84.54 27.97
CA PHE A 38 60.11 -84.60 27.66
C PHE A 38 60.44 -84.38 26.17
N PHE A 39 59.60 -84.85 25.24
CA PHE A 39 59.79 -84.70 23.78
C PHE A 39 58.85 -83.64 23.17
N VAL A 40 58.98 -82.39 23.63
CA VAL A 40 58.12 -81.25 23.24
C VAL A 40 57.94 -81.12 21.72
N ASN A 41 59.04 -81.13 20.96
CA ASN A 41 58.99 -80.94 19.49
C ASN A 41 58.20 -82.02 18.76
N HIS A 42 58.35 -83.28 19.18
CA HIS A 42 57.59 -84.39 18.60
C HIS A 42 56.10 -84.29 18.96
N CYS A 43 55.80 -83.93 20.21
CA CYS A 43 54.42 -83.72 20.67
C CYS A 43 53.72 -82.59 19.90
N ILE A 44 54.38 -81.43 19.75
CA ILE A 44 53.84 -80.29 18.98
C ILE A 44 53.62 -80.66 17.51
N GLY A 45 54.55 -81.41 16.90
CA GLY A 45 54.40 -81.93 15.54
C GLY A 45 53.11 -82.74 15.38
N LYS A 46 52.90 -83.72 16.27
CA LYS A 46 51.70 -84.57 16.27
C LYS A 46 50.41 -83.76 16.50
N ALA A 47 50.44 -82.77 17.40
CA ALA A 47 49.30 -81.87 17.63
C ALA A 47 48.99 -81.02 16.39
N ARG A 48 50.02 -80.52 15.70
CA ARG A 48 49.88 -79.74 14.46
C ARG A 48 49.34 -80.58 13.31
N ASP A 49 49.77 -81.82 13.18
CA ASP A 49 49.27 -82.71 12.14
C ASP A 49 47.77 -83.01 12.33
N ARG A 50 47.34 -83.25 13.56
CA ARG A 50 45.91 -83.38 13.89
C ARG A 50 45.11 -82.13 13.54
N MET A 51 45.65 -80.95 13.87
CA MET A 51 45.02 -79.67 13.54
C MET A 51 44.89 -79.48 12.02
N ARG A 52 45.96 -79.78 11.26
CA ARG A 52 46.00 -79.66 9.79
C ARG A 52 44.99 -80.57 9.10
N VAL A 53 44.81 -81.81 9.58
CA VAL A 53 43.82 -82.74 9.02
C VAL A 53 42.41 -82.16 9.15
N VAL A 54 42.05 -81.65 10.32
CA VAL A 54 40.72 -81.04 10.55
C VAL A 54 40.57 -79.73 9.76
N GLN A 55 41.63 -78.92 9.68
CA GLN A 55 41.63 -77.67 8.91
C GLN A 55 41.46 -77.93 7.41
N ALA A 56 42.08 -78.98 6.87
CA ALA A 56 41.93 -79.37 5.47
C ALA A 56 40.49 -79.77 5.14
N ASP A 57 39.83 -80.53 6.02
CA ASP A 57 38.41 -80.88 5.87
C ASP A 57 37.50 -79.64 5.93
N ILE A 58 37.70 -78.75 6.91
CA ILE A 58 36.94 -77.48 7.00
C ILE A 58 37.11 -76.66 5.71
N ARG A 59 38.34 -76.52 5.20
CA ARG A 59 38.60 -75.77 3.96
C ARG A 59 37.92 -76.41 2.74
N SER A 60 37.92 -77.73 2.65
CA SER A 60 37.20 -78.47 1.60
C SER A 60 35.70 -78.18 1.64
N GLN A 61 35.10 -78.17 2.83
CA GLN A 61 33.68 -77.85 3.00
C GLN A 61 33.36 -76.38 2.69
N GLN A 62 34.25 -75.45 3.06
CA GLN A 62 34.12 -74.03 2.72
C GLN A 62 34.11 -73.80 1.21
N LEU A 63 35.02 -74.43 0.47
CA LEU A 63 35.09 -74.30 -0.99
C LEU A 63 33.80 -74.79 -1.66
N LYS A 64 33.25 -75.92 -1.18
CA LYS A 64 31.96 -76.43 -1.68
C LYS A 64 30.82 -75.44 -1.43
N LEU A 65 30.75 -74.86 -0.22
CA LEU A 65 29.75 -73.86 0.14
C LEU A 65 29.86 -72.60 -0.75
N ASP A 66 31.08 -72.13 -0.99
CA ASP A 66 31.34 -70.95 -1.82
C ASP A 66 30.98 -71.20 -3.29
N ASP A 67 31.25 -72.40 -3.81
CA ASP A 67 30.88 -72.81 -5.16
C ASP A 67 29.35 -72.88 -5.34
N GLU A 68 28.64 -73.44 -4.36
CA GLU A 68 27.17 -73.45 -4.33
C GLU A 68 26.60 -72.02 -4.33
N GLN A 69 27.12 -71.15 -3.46
CA GLN A 69 26.69 -69.74 -3.41
C GLN A 69 26.96 -69.02 -4.73
N ARG A 70 28.11 -69.26 -5.36
CA ARG A 70 28.45 -68.66 -6.66
C ARG A 70 27.49 -69.11 -7.75
N ALA A 71 27.17 -70.40 -7.80
CA ALA A 71 26.23 -70.96 -8.75
C ALA A 71 24.82 -70.37 -8.59
N GLU A 72 24.33 -70.24 -7.35
CA GLU A 72 23.02 -69.65 -7.08
C GLU A 72 22.97 -68.16 -7.43
N ARG A 73 24.02 -67.39 -7.12
CA ARG A 73 24.11 -65.98 -7.55
C ARG A 73 24.15 -65.84 -9.06
N ALA A 74 24.82 -66.76 -9.77
CA ALA A 74 24.82 -66.77 -11.23
C ALA A 74 23.41 -67.03 -11.79
N ARG A 75 22.71 -68.05 -11.27
CA ARG A 75 21.32 -68.34 -11.65
C ARG A 75 20.39 -67.16 -11.40
N ALA A 76 20.51 -66.50 -10.26
CA ALA A 76 19.70 -65.33 -9.93
C ALA A 76 19.92 -64.17 -10.91
N ARG A 77 21.19 -63.89 -11.28
CA ARG A 77 21.50 -62.88 -12.30
C ARG A 77 20.92 -63.25 -13.67
N ASP A 78 21.04 -64.50 -14.09
CA ASP A 78 20.53 -64.95 -15.38
C ASP A 78 19.01 -64.86 -15.45
N GLN A 79 18.32 -65.23 -14.36
CA GLN A 79 16.87 -65.08 -14.23
C GLN A 79 16.46 -63.60 -14.29
N GLN A 80 17.14 -62.73 -13.54
CA GLN A 80 16.84 -61.30 -13.56
C GLN A 80 17.09 -60.68 -14.94
N ALA A 81 18.20 -61.03 -15.60
CA ALA A 81 18.50 -60.57 -16.95
C ALA A 81 17.50 -61.12 -17.99
N ALA A 82 16.98 -62.33 -17.80
CA ALA A 82 15.92 -62.87 -18.65
C ALA A 82 14.60 -62.12 -18.46
N LEU A 83 14.22 -61.83 -17.21
CA LEU A 83 13.03 -61.03 -16.90
C LEU A 83 13.13 -59.62 -17.47
N GLN A 84 14.27 -58.96 -17.28
CA GLN A 84 14.52 -57.62 -17.81
C GLN A 84 14.44 -57.61 -19.34
N ARG A 85 15.09 -58.58 -20.02
CA ARG A 85 14.99 -58.70 -21.49
C ARG A 85 13.56 -58.94 -21.96
N ALA A 86 12.78 -59.74 -21.23
CA ALA A 86 11.38 -59.99 -21.56
C ALA A 86 10.53 -58.72 -21.40
N GLN A 87 10.73 -57.96 -20.33
CA GLN A 87 10.07 -56.67 -20.12
C GLN A 87 10.47 -55.66 -21.20
N ASP A 88 11.76 -55.54 -21.50
CA ASP A 88 12.25 -54.65 -22.54
C ASP A 88 11.72 -55.00 -23.93
N ALA A 89 11.57 -56.29 -24.24
CA ALA A 89 10.96 -56.73 -25.49
C ALA A 89 9.45 -56.43 -25.53
N ALA A 90 8.75 -56.60 -24.41
CA ALA A 90 7.33 -56.27 -24.31
C ALA A 90 7.07 -54.76 -24.43
N ASP A 91 7.94 -53.92 -23.85
CA ASP A 91 7.82 -52.47 -23.85
C ASP A 91 8.38 -51.81 -25.12
N ALA A 92 9.22 -52.50 -25.88
CA ALA A 92 9.80 -52.02 -27.13
C ALA A 92 8.80 -51.36 -28.11
N PRO A 93 7.64 -51.97 -28.45
CA PRO A 93 6.67 -51.36 -29.34
C PRO A 93 6.08 -50.07 -28.77
N GLN A 94 5.81 -50.02 -27.46
CA GLN A 94 5.29 -48.82 -26.81
C GLN A 94 6.35 -47.70 -26.80
N ARG A 95 7.61 -48.03 -26.52
CA ARG A 95 8.72 -47.06 -26.61
C ARG A 95 8.87 -46.51 -28.02
N ALA A 96 8.88 -47.37 -29.04
CA ALA A 96 8.94 -46.95 -30.44
C ALA A 96 7.73 -46.08 -30.84
N ALA A 97 6.52 -46.42 -30.40
CA ALA A 97 5.32 -45.62 -30.64
C ALA A 97 5.39 -44.24 -29.97
N ASN A 98 5.91 -44.17 -28.74
CA ASN A 98 6.10 -42.91 -28.02
C ASN A 98 7.18 -42.05 -28.69
N GLU A 99 8.30 -42.62 -29.10
CA GLU A 99 9.36 -41.94 -29.85
C GLU A 99 8.82 -41.37 -31.17
N ALA A 100 8.06 -42.16 -31.93
CA ALA A 100 7.44 -41.70 -33.17
C ALA A 100 6.44 -40.55 -32.94
N ARG A 101 5.61 -40.62 -31.89
CA ARG A 101 4.68 -39.53 -31.51
C ARG A 101 5.44 -38.27 -31.12
N ASN A 102 6.52 -38.41 -30.36
CA ASN A 102 7.33 -37.27 -29.92
C ASN A 102 8.03 -36.59 -31.11
N ALA A 103 8.58 -37.38 -32.04
CA ALA A 103 9.18 -36.87 -33.27
C ALA A 103 8.14 -36.11 -34.12
N ALA A 104 6.97 -36.71 -34.37
CA ALA A 104 5.90 -36.06 -35.13
C ALA A 104 5.40 -34.77 -34.46
N ALA A 105 5.22 -34.77 -33.13
CA ALA A 105 4.81 -33.58 -32.39
C ALA A 105 5.88 -32.46 -32.44
N PHE A 106 7.16 -32.82 -32.42
CA PHE A 106 8.24 -31.86 -32.58
C PHE A 106 8.25 -31.23 -33.97
N GLU A 107 8.15 -32.04 -35.02
CA GLU A 107 8.06 -31.56 -36.41
C GLU A 107 6.85 -30.65 -36.62
N GLN A 108 5.68 -31.02 -36.10
CA GLN A 108 4.48 -30.19 -36.18
C GLN A 108 4.68 -28.83 -35.50
N LYS A 109 5.32 -28.80 -34.32
CA LYS A 109 5.63 -27.55 -33.62
C LYS A 109 6.62 -26.68 -34.41
N GLN A 110 7.60 -27.28 -35.06
CA GLN A 110 8.54 -26.56 -35.91
C GLN A 110 7.81 -25.90 -37.10
N GLN A 111 6.89 -26.64 -37.75
CA GLN A 111 6.06 -26.11 -38.83
C GLN A 111 5.16 -24.97 -38.34
N GLN A 112 4.47 -25.15 -37.21
CA GLN A 112 3.63 -24.11 -36.62
C GLN A 112 4.44 -22.85 -36.29
N HIS A 113 5.61 -23.00 -35.69
CA HIS A 113 6.49 -21.87 -35.39
C HIS A 113 6.90 -21.12 -36.66
N ALA A 114 7.23 -21.85 -37.74
CA ALA A 114 7.54 -21.21 -39.02
C ALA A 114 6.35 -20.42 -39.58
N LEU A 115 5.13 -20.96 -39.50
CA LEU A 115 3.91 -20.26 -39.91
C LEU A 115 3.65 -19.03 -39.02
N ASP A 116 3.79 -19.15 -37.71
CA ASP A 116 3.59 -18.04 -36.77
C ASP A 116 4.58 -16.90 -37.02
N VAL A 117 5.84 -17.23 -37.33
CA VAL A 117 6.86 -16.25 -37.71
C VAL A 117 6.46 -15.54 -39.01
N GLN A 118 6.00 -16.28 -40.02
CA GLN A 118 5.52 -15.69 -41.27
C GLN A 118 4.31 -14.78 -41.06
N GLN A 119 3.31 -15.21 -40.28
CA GLN A 119 2.15 -14.40 -39.94
C GLN A 119 2.55 -13.14 -39.16
N ARG A 120 3.42 -13.29 -38.16
CA ARG A 120 3.93 -12.15 -37.38
C ARG A 120 4.68 -11.17 -38.28
N ALA A 121 5.46 -11.65 -39.24
CA ALA A 121 6.16 -10.79 -40.20
C ALA A 121 5.16 -10.07 -41.14
N ALA A 122 4.15 -10.77 -41.65
CA ALA A 122 3.11 -10.20 -42.51
C ALA A 122 2.29 -9.11 -41.79
N GLU A 123 1.99 -9.30 -40.52
CA GLU A 123 1.26 -8.34 -39.68
C GLU A 123 2.14 -7.20 -39.13
N ALA A 124 3.47 -7.29 -39.22
CA ALA A 124 4.37 -6.31 -38.63
C ALA A 124 4.13 -4.87 -39.12
N PRO A 125 3.91 -4.61 -40.43
CA PRO A 125 3.58 -3.27 -40.91
C PRO A 125 2.26 -2.73 -40.34
N GLN A 126 1.24 -3.59 -40.23
CA GLN A 126 -0.06 -3.21 -39.67
C GLN A 126 0.06 -2.89 -38.17
N ARG A 127 0.82 -3.68 -37.40
CA ARG A 127 1.09 -3.39 -35.99
C ARG A 127 1.85 -2.08 -35.81
N ALA A 128 2.87 -1.81 -36.63
CA ALA A 128 3.60 -0.55 -36.61
C ALA A 128 2.69 0.64 -36.96
N ALA A 129 1.82 0.50 -37.97
CA ALA A 129 0.85 1.54 -38.34
C ALA A 129 -0.17 1.80 -37.20
N ASN A 130 -0.63 0.75 -36.53
CA ASN A 130 -1.54 0.89 -35.39
C ASN A 130 -0.85 1.57 -34.19
N GLU A 131 0.40 1.20 -33.90
CA GLU A 131 1.19 1.84 -32.85
C GLU A 131 1.42 3.34 -33.13
N GLN A 132 1.74 3.69 -34.37
CA GLN A 132 1.85 5.09 -34.81
C GLN A 132 0.51 5.83 -34.69
N ALA A 133 -0.59 5.23 -35.14
CA ALA A 133 -1.92 5.83 -35.04
C ALA A 133 -2.35 6.04 -33.57
N TYR A 134 -2.03 5.09 -32.69
CA TYR A 134 -2.30 5.20 -31.27
C TYR A 134 -1.46 6.32 -30.63
N ALA A 135 -0.17 6.38 -30.93
CA ALA A 135 0.71 7.46 -30.47
C ALA A 135 0.22 8.84 -30.94
N GLN A 136 -0.19 8.96 -32.21
CA GLN A 136 -0.79 10.21 -32.72
C GLN A 136 -2.06 10.59 -31.98
N LYS A 137 -2.96 9.65 -31.71
CA LYS A 137 -4.17 9.92 -30.92
C LYS A 137 -3.86 10.38 -29.51
N GLN A 138 -2.87 9.77 -28.86
CA GLN A 138 -2.43 10.23 -27.53
C GLN A 138 -1.89 11.67 -27.58
N GLN A 139 -1.08 12.02 -28.58
CA GLN A 139 -0.59 13.38 -28.76
C GLN A 139 -1.73 14.37 -29.00
N GLN A 140 -2.70 14.03 -29.85
CA GLN A 140 -3.88 14.86 -30.09
C GLN A 140 -4.70 15.07 -28.80
N HIS A 141 -4.87 14.02 -27.99
CA HIS A 141 -5.55 14.13 -26.71
C HIS A 141 -4.82 15.08 -25.75
N ALA A 142 -3.50 14.93 -25.61
CA ALA A 142 -2.68 15.79 -24.76
C ALA A 142 -2.75 17.27 -25.21
N LEU A 143 -2.70 17.53 -26.52
CA LEU A 143 -2.85 18.88 -27.07
C LEU A 143 -4.26 19.45 -26.78
N ALA A 144 -5.31 18.66 -26.97
CA ALA A 144 -6.68 19.09 -26.68
C ALA A 144 -6.92 19.37 -25.19
N GLU A 145 -6.28 18.60 -24.29
CA GLU A 145 -6.29 18.88 -22.85
C GLU A 145 -5.54 20.17 -22.51
N ALA A 146 -4.35 20.38 -23.08
CA ALA A 146 -3.58 21.60 -22.88
C ALA A 146 -4.34 22.84 -23.37
N GLN A 147 -5.04 22.75 -24.52
CA GLN A 147 -5.89 23.82 -25.03
C GLN A 147 -7.04 24.13 -24.07
N ARG A 148 -7.79 23.12 -23.62
CA ARG A 148 -8.88 23.30 -22.64
C ARG A 148 -8.39 23.93 -21.34
N ALA A 149 -7.25 23.48 -20.82
CA ALA A 149 -6.64 24.07 -19.62
C ALA A 149 -6.21 25.52 -19.86
N GLY A 150 -5.63 25.82 -21.02
CA GLY A 150 -5.25 27.17 -21.44
C GLY A 150 -6.45 28.11 -21.52
N GLU A 151 -7.54 27.67 -22.16
CA GLU A 151 -8.80 28.42 -22.24
C GLU A 151 -9.42 28.66 -20.86
N GLN A 152 -9.43 27.65 -19.99
CA GLN A 152 -9.91 27.80 -18.61
C GLN A 152 -9.07 28.82 -17.84
N SER A 153 -7.73 28.76 -17.96
CA SER A 153 -6.83 29.73 -17.35
C SER A 153 -7.05 31.15 -17.89
N GLN A 154 -7.29 31.30 -19.19
CA GLN A 154 -7.64 32.60 -19.79
C GLN A 154 -8.99 33.12 -19.27
N LYS A 155 -10.03 32.28 -19.22
CA LYS A 155 -11.34 32.64 -18.65
C LYS A 155 -11.21 33.07 -17.20
N GLN A 156 -10.41 32.35 -16.40
CA GLN A 156 -10.15 32.71 -15.00
C GLN A 156 -9.42 34.06 -14.89
N ARG A 157 -8.41 34.32 -15.73
CA ARG A 157 -7.71 35.62 -15.76
C ARG A 157 -8.66 36.75 -16.12
N ALA A 158 -9.50 36.57 -17.14
CA ALA A 158 -10.50 37.56 -17.55
C ALA A 158 -11.52 37.82 -16.42
N ALA A 159 -12.01 36.77 -15.74
CA ALA A 159 -12.92 36.91 -14.61
C ALA A 159 -12.27 37.63 -13.41
N ASN A 160 -11.02 37.30 -13.10
CA ASN A 160 -10.26 37.98 -12.04
C ASN A 160 -10.04 39.46 -12.36
N GLN A 161 -9.74 39.78 -13.62
CA GLN A 161 -9.56 41.16 -14.08
C GLN A 161 -10.87 41.95 -14.01
N ALA A 162 -11.98 41.37 -14.50
CA ALA A 162 -13.30 41.99 -14.38
C ALA A 162 -13.71 42.23 -12.92
N ALA A 163 -13.43 41.27 -12.02
CA ALA A 163 -13.70 41.42 -10.60
C ALA A 163 -12.83 42.52 -9.95
N TYR A 164 -11.58 42.68 -10.40
CA TYR A 164 -10.72 43.76 -9.94
C TYR A 164 -11.25 45.12 -10.40
N ASP A 165 -11.59 45.26 -11.68
CA ASP A 165 -12.13 46.50 -12.25
C ASP A 165 -13.46 46.90 -11.59
N GLN A 166 -14.32 45.92 -11.30
CA GLN A 166 -15.55 46.14 -10.54
C GLN A 166 -15.26 46.69 -9.14
N LYS A 167 -14.32 46.08 -8.40
CA LYS A 167 -13.91 46.57 -7.07
C LYS A 167 -13.38 48.00 -7.11
N GLN A 168 -12.59 48.35 -8.14
CA GLN A 168 -12.11 49.72 -8.32
C GLN A 168 -13.28 50.70 -8.52
N SER A 169 -14.24 50.33 -9.39
CA SER A 169 -15.43 51.16 -9.65
C SER A 169 -16.31 51.35 -8.41
N ASP A 170 -16.50 50.28 -7.62
CA ASP A 170 -17.32 50.32 -6.41
C ASP A 170 -16.63 51.12 -5.30
N PHE A 171 -15.30 51.04 -5.20
CA PHE A 171 -14.54 51.90 -4.30
C PHE A 171 -14.69 53.38 -4.67
N GLN A 172 -14.61 53.72 -5.96
CA GLN A 172 -14.82 55.09 -6.43
C GLN A 172 -16.23 55.59 -6.15
N LYS A 173 -17.25 54.74 -6.34
CA LYS A 173 -18.65 55.07 -5.97
C LYS A 173 -18.77 55.36 -4.48
N LYS A 174 -18.19 54.52 -3.61
CA LYS A 174 -18.19 54.74 -2.15
C LYS A 174 -17.53 56.05 -1.76
N LEU A 175 -16.41 56.43 -2.40
CA LEU A 175 -15.78 57.73 -2.16
C LEU A 175 -16.69 58.90 -2.56
N ASN A 176 -17.35 58.80 -3.71
CA ASN A 176 -18.28 59.83 -4.18
C ASN A 176 -19.49 59.94 -3.24
N GLU A 177 -20.04 58.81 -2.81
CA GLU A 177 -21.17 58.77 -1.87
C GLU A 177 -20.78 59.34 -0.50
N ALA A 178 -19.59 58.99 0.02
CA ALA A 178 -19.07 59.56 1.26
C ALA A 178 -18.88 61.09 1.17
N ARG A 179 -18.40 61.61 0.01
CA ARG A 179 -18.30 63.05 -0.23
C ARG A 179 -19.67 63.72 -0.25
N GLN A 180 -20.66 63.12 -0.92
CA GLN A 180 -22.03 63.64 -0.97
C GLN A 180 -22.66 63.67 0.43
N GLN A 181 -22.55 62.58 1.19
CA GLN A 181 -23.03 62.53 2.58
C GLN A 181 -22.32 63.56 3.47
N GLY A 182 -21.01 63.73 3.28
CA GLY A 182 -20.24 64.77 3.97
C GLY A 182 -20.75 66.18 3.67
N ALA A 183 -21.02 66.47 2.39
CA ALA A 183 -21.57 67.75 1.95
C ALA A 183 -22.99 67.99 2.51
N GLN A 184 -23.86 66.98 2.48
CA GLN A 184 -25.20 67.06 3.07
C GLN A 184 -25.14 67.34 4.57
N LYS A 185 -24.31 66.59 5.31
CA LYS A 185 -24.11 66.81 6.75
C LYS A 185 -23.53 68.19 7.06
N ALA A 186 -22.67 68.73 6.20
CA ALA A 186 -22.15 70.09 6.35
C ALA A 186 -23.27 71.14 6.17
N GLN A 187 -24.13 70.99 5.16
CA GLN A 187 -25.30 71.86 4.97
C GLN A 187 -26.29 71.77 6.13
N GLU A 188 -26.58 70.56 6.63
CA GLU A 188 -27.44 70.37 7.81
C GLU A 188 -26.88 71.09 9.05
N ARG A 189 -25.55 71.07 9.24
CA ARG A 189 -24.91 71.80 10.35
C ARG A 189 -25.10 73.30 10.22
N THR A 190 -24.93 73.86 9.02
CA THR A 190 -25.17 75.29 8.76
C THR A 190 -26.63 75.66 9.04
N GLN A 191 -27.59 74.92 8.49
CA GLN A 191 -29.02 75.18 8.72
C GLN A 191 -29.40 75.06 10.21
N LYS A 192 -28.86 74.07 10.92
CA LYS A 192 -29.06 73.93 12.37
C LYS A 192 -28.47 75.12 13.14
N ALA A 193 -27.29 75.60 12.75
CA ALA A 193 -26.67 76.78 13.36
C ALA A 193 -27.51 78.05 13.14
N GLU A 194 -28.00 78.27 11.91
CA GLU A 194 -28.91 79.39 11.58
C GLU A 194 -30.22 79.30 12.38
N ARG A 195 -30.84 78.12 12.44
CA ARG A 195 -32.06 77.90 13.22
C ARG A 195 -31.84 78.14 14.71
N PHE A 196 -30.67 77.77 15.23
CA PHE A 196 -30.30 78.05 16.61
C PHE A 196 -30.15 79.57 16.85
N GLN A 197 -29.51 80.30 15.94
CA GLN A 197 -29.40 81.76 16.00
C GLN A 197 -30.77 82.46 15.91
N GLN A 198 -31.64 82.03 14.99
CA GLN A 198 -33.02 82.53 14.90
C GLN A 198 -33.76 82.32 16.22
N LYS A 199 -33.69 81.11 16.79
CA LYS A 199 -34.31 80.79 18.08
C LYS A 199 -33.81 81.70 19.22
N GLN A 200 -32.52 82.04 19.24
CA GLN A 200 -31.96 83.00 20.19
C GLN A 200 -32.55 84.41 19.99
N SER A 201 -32.65 84.88 18.74
CA SER A 201 -33.22 86.20 18.44
C SER A 201 -34.72 86.28 18.76
N ASP A 202 -35.48 85.22 18.49
CA ASP A 202 -36.91 85.16 18.78
C ASP A 202 -37.16 85.10 20.29
N ALA A 203 -36.34 84.36 21.03
CA ALA A 203 -36.36 84.37 22.49
C ALA A 203 -36.06 85.76 23.06
N ALA A 204 -35.10 86.49 22.49
CA ALA A 204 -34.78 87.86 22.89
C ALA A 204 -35.92 88.84 22.58
N LYS A 205 -36.54 88.75 21.40
CA LYS A 205 -37.72 89.56 21.04
C LYS A 205 -38.92 89.26 21.95
N HIS A 206 -39.20 87.98 22.19
CA HIS A 206 -40.28 87.58 23.08
C HIS A 206 -40.06 88.09 24.50
N LYS A 207 -38.81 88.05 25.01
CA LYS A 207 -38.46 88.65 26.29
C LYS A 207 -38.75 90.16 26.31
N ALA A 208 -38.32 90.89 25.27
CA ALA A 208 -38.57 92.32 25.15
C ALA A 208 -40.07 92.66 25.07
N ASP A 209 -40.85 91.92 24.30
CA ASP A 209 -42.31 92.10 24.17
C ASP A 209 -43.04 91.84 25.50
N VAL A 210 -42.63 90.80 26.25
CA VAL A 210 -43.16 90.54 27.59
C VAL A 210 -42.81 91.68 28.56
N GLU A 211 -41.56 92.16 28.55
CA GLU A 211 -41.15 93.31 29.38
C GLU A 211 -41.92 94.59 29.01
N GLU A 212 -42.15 94.85 27.73
CA GLU A 212 -42.91 96.01 27.27
C GLU A 212 -44.39 95.89 27.66
N ARG A 213 -45.00 94.71 27.50
CA ARG A 213 -46.37 94.46 27.96
C ARG A 213 -46.49 94.63 29.49
N GLN A 214 -45.49 94.22 30.26
CA GLN A 214 -45.43 94.48 31.71
C GLN A 214 -45.34 95.97 32.02
N LYS A 215 -44.49 96.73 31.31
CA LYS A 215 -44.39 98.20 31.48
C LYS A 215 -45.69 98.91 31.12
N GLN A 216 -46.33 98.53 30.02
CA GLN A 216 -47.62 99.09 29.62
C GLN A 216 -48.74 98.76 30.63
N ALA A 217 -48.74 97.54 31.19
CA ALA A 217 -49.66 97.17 32.26
C ALA A 217 -49.41 97.98 33.54
N ALA A 218 -48.15 98.17 33.93
CA ALA A 218 -47.77 99.00 35.08
C ALA A 218 -48.14 100.48 34.87
N ALA A 219 -47.90 101.03 33.67
CA ALA A 219 -48.29 102.39 33.32
C ALA A 219 -49.80 102.60 33.35
N LYS A 220 -50.59 101.66 32.78
CA LYS A 220 -52.06 101.69 32.88
C LYS A 220 -52.55 101.61 34.33
N ALA A 221 -51.91 100.79 35.17
CA ALA A 221 -52.24 100.70 36.59
C ALA A 221 -51.97 102.02 37.34
N GLN A 222 -50.83 102.68 37.07
CA GLN A 222 -50.50 103.99 37.65
C GLN A 222 -51.46 105.08 37.17
N GLN A 223 -51.82 105.08 35.88
CA GLN A 223 -52.75 106.05 35.32
C GLN A 223 -54.14 105.94 35.95
N LYS A 224 -54.60 104.71 36.21
CA LYS A 224 -55.87 104.45 36.90
C LYS A 224 -55.83 104.95 38.35
N GLN A 225 -54.73 104.73 39.07
CA GLN A 225 -54.53 105.26 40.42
C GLN A 225 -54.53 106.80 40.46
N GLN A 226 -53.89 107.47 39.50
CA GLN A 226 -53.89 108.92 39.43
C GLN A 226 -55.28 109.50 39.13
N GLN A 227 -56.04 108.86 38.23
CA GLN A 227 -57.42 109.27 37.94
C GLN A 227 -58.35 109.11 39.16
N GLU A 228 -58.23 108.00 39.90
CA GLU A 228 -58.99 107.79 41.14
C GLU A 228 -58.64 108.84 42.20
N GLN A 229 -57.36 109.19 42.37
CA GLN A 229 -56.94 110.26 43.28
C GLN A 229 -57.46 111.64 42.88
N GLN A 230 -57.44 111.99 41.58
CA GLN A 230 -57.97 113.26 41.10
C GLN A 230 -59.50 113.36 41.26
N GLN A 231 -60.24 112.28 41.01
CA GLN A 231 -61.69 112.24 41.26
C GLN A 231 -62.03 112.37 42.75
N LEU A 232 -61.27 111.72 43.63
CA LEU A 232 -61.41 111.87 45.09
C LEU A 232 -61.08 113.30 45.55
N GLN A 233 -60.08 113.97 44.95
CA GLN A 233 -59.78 115.37 45.25
C GLN A 233 -60.88 116.32 44.77
N GLN A 234 -61.42 116.13 43.56
CA GLN A 234 -62.52 116.97 43.06
C GLN A 234 -63.81 116.78 43.88
N GLN A 235 -64.13 115.56 44.30
CA GLN A 235 -65.29 115.35 45.20
C GLN A 235 -65.10 116.01 46.57
N LYS A 236 -63.87 116.00 47.13
CA LYS A 236 -63.60 116.71 48.39
C LYS A 236 -63.67 118.23 48.24
N GLN A 237 -63.28 118.79 47.09
CA GLN A 237 -63.37 120.24 46.85
C GLN A 237 -64.82 120.70 46.66
N MET A 238 -65.69 119.90 46.02
CA MET A 238 -67.10 120.28 45.86
C MET A 238 -67.91 120.15 47.17
N GLN A 239 -67.57 119.22 48.06
CA GLN A 239 -68.28 119.09 49.35
C GLN A 239 -67.91 120.16 50.40
N GLN A 240 -66.89 121.00 50.15
CA GLN A 240 -66.57 122.13 51.03
C GLN A 240 -67.24 123.46 50.61
N GLN A 241 -68.05 123.49 49.54
CA GLN A 241 -68.74 124.70 49.09
C GLN A 241 -70.27 124.74 49.33
N ASP A 242 -70.86 123.74 49.97
CA ASP A 242 -72.27 123.78 50.42
C ASP A 242 -72.40 123.86 51.96
N GLN A 243 -71.74 124.89 52.54
CA GLN A 243 -72.10 125.52 53.82
C GLN A 243 -72.49 126.97 53.56
#